data_AF-A0A7S0MG22-F1
#
_entry.id   AF-A0A7S0MG22-F1
#
_cell.length_a   1.000
_cell.length_b   1.000
_cell.length_c   1.000
_cell.angle_alpha   90.00
_cell.angle_beta   90.00
_cell.angle_gamma   90.00
#
_symmetry.space_group_name_H-M   'P 1'
#
loop_
_entity.id
_entity.type
_entity.pdbx_description
1 polymer ?
#
loop_
_entity_poly.entity_id
_entity_poly.type
_entity_poly.pdbx_seq_one_letter_code
_entity_poly.pdbx_strand_id
1 'polypeptide(L)'
;ALFYLPCLRRAAARLGFVELVKCGSTSSEADIFWHDRLDVPVTRFHIGRLRSGQRMNRFLTMQYQARKNPLAKKLNRLAGLFPQDYAFHPQSWRFPAEVGAWRRQARRCHAGPDGRPQEDRPVYYILKP
;
A
#
# COMPACT_ATOMS: atom_id res chain seq x y z
N ALA A 1 -12.42 -8.16 11.24
CA ALA A 1 -11.85 -8.56 12.54
C ALA A 1 -10.55 -7.80 12.78
N LEU A 2 -10.34 -7.27 13.99
CA LEU A 2 -9.13 -6.56 14.41
C LEU A 2 -8.04 -7.60 14.74
N PHE A 3 -7.49 -8.23 13.70
CA PHE A 3 -6.63 -9.42 13.85
C PHE A 3 -5.38 -9.17 14.71
N TYR A 4 -4.93 -7.92 14.84
CA TYR A 4 -3.68 -7.58 15.52
C TYR A 4 -3.84 -7.16 16.99
N LEU A 5 -5.07 -6.90 17.44
CA LEU A 5 -5.30 -6.31 18.76
C LEU A 5 -4.79 -7.19 19.93
N PRO A 6 -4.97 -8.53 19.93
CA PRO A 6 -4.43 -9.38 21.01
C PRO A 6 -2.90 -9.38 21.06
N CYS A 7 -2.23 -9.43 19.91
CA CYS A 7 -0.77 -9.41 19.83
C CYS A 7 -0.20 -8.06 20.29
N LEU A 8 -0.83 -6.96 19.87
CA LEU A 8 -0.47 -5.61 20.28
C LEU A 8 -0.57 -5.46 21.80
N ARG A 9 -1.67 -5.88 22.41
CA ARG A 9 -1.88 -5.82 23.86
C ARG A 9 -0.82 -6.59 24.64
N ARG A 10 -0.50 -7.81 24.20
CA ARG A 10 0.56 -8.62 24.84
C ARG A 10 1.93 -7.96 24.74
N ALA A 11 2.29 -7.43 23.57
CA ALA A 11 3.56 -6.74 23.36
C ALA A 11 3.64 -5.45 24.19
N ALA A 12 2.57 -4.65 24.18
CA ALA A 12 2.45 -3.42 24.97
C ALA A 12 2.62 -3.70 26.47
N ALA A 13 1.91 -4.69 27.01
CA ALA A 13 2.01 -5.09 28.42
C ALA A 13 3.44 -5.54 28.80
N ARG A 14 4.11 -6.32 27.92
CA ARG A 14 5.49 -6.77 28.17
C ARG A 14 6.51 -5.61 28.16
N LEU A 15 6.21 -4.55 27.42
CA LEU A 15 7.01 -3.33 27.37
C LEU A 15 6.63 -2.31 28.45
N GLY A 16 5.68 -2.63 29.34
CA GLY A 16 5.23 -1.74 30.41
C GLY A 16 4.25 -0.65 29.99
N PHE A 17 3.69 -0.72 28.78
CA PHE A 17 2.64 0.20 28.36
C PHE A 17 1.30 -0.17 29.01
N VAL A 18 0.54 0.86 29.39
CA VAL A 18 -0.81 0.72 29.93
C VAL A 18 -1.81 1.12 28.84
N GLU A 19 -2.77 0.23 28.54
CA GLU A 19 -3.86 0.55 27.62
C GLU A 19 -4.85 1.50 28.30
N LEU A 20 -4.97 2.72 27.77
CA LEU A 20 -6.00 3.66 28.20
C LEU A 20 -7.33 3.27 27.54
N VAL A 21 -8.16 2.53 28.28
CA VAL A 21 -9.54 2.28 27.88
C VAL A 21 -10.29 3.60 27.96
N LYS A 22 -10.88 4.05 26.85
CA LYS A 22 -11.61 5.33 26.77
C LYS A 22 -12.70 5.43 27.85
N CYS A 23 -12.41 6.11 28.95
CA CYS A 23 -13.41 6.84 29.73
C CYS A 23 -13.64 8.21 29.06
N GLY A 24 -14.80 8.83 29.27
CA GLY A 24 -15.31 9.98 28.53
C GLY A 24 -14.32 11.12 28.18
N SER A 25 -14.60 11.77 27.04
CA SER A 25 -14.14 13.08 26.53
C SER A 25 -12.66 13.48 26.56
N THR A 26 -11.74 12.78 27.23
CA THR A 26 -10.34 13.17 27.37
C THR A 26 -9.41 12.20 26.65
N SER A 27 -9.52 12.16 25.31
CA SER A 27 -8.60 11.39 24.45
C SER A 27 -7.18 11.99 24.33
N SER A 28 -6.77 12.87 25.25
CA SER A 28 -5.60 13.73 25.08
C SER A 28 -4.35 13.28 25.87
N GLU A 29 -4.46 12.25 26.72
CA GLU A 29 -3.39 11.89 27.66
C GLU A 29 -2.48 10.75 27.18
N ALA A 30 -2.82 10.06 26.08
CA ALA A 30 -2.01 8.96 25.57
C ALA A 30 -0.70 9.45 24.93
N ASP A 31 0.42 8.78 25.21
CA ASP A 31 1.69 9.00 24.52
C ASP A 31 1.70 8.41 23.10
N ILE A 32 1.02 7.28 22.92
CA ILE A 32 0.97 6.55 21.65
C ILE A 32 -0.48 6.27 21.25
N PHE A 33 -0.84 6.72 20.06
CA PHE A 33 -2.13 6.44 19.44
C PHE A 33 -1.98 5.31 18.42
N TRP A 34 -2.69 4.20 18.65
CA TRP A 34 -2.68 3.06 17.73
C TRP A 34 -3.99 2.94 16.96
N HIS A 35 -3.91 2.98 15.63
CA HIS A 35 -5.05 2.85 14.73
C HIS A 35 -4.91 1.58 13.86
N ASP A 36 -5.77 0.59 14.11
CA ASP A 36 -5.81 -0.68 13.35
C ASP A 36 -6.66 -0.57 12.06
N ARG A 37 -7.55 0.42 11.98
CA ARG A 37 -8.43 0.64 10.82
C ARG A 37 -7.68 1.29 9.65
N LEU A 38 -7.34 0.49 8.64
CA LEU A 38 -6.65 0.93 7.41
C LEU A 38 -7.58 1.55 6.35
N ASP A 39 -8.88 1.31 6.48
CA ASP A 39 -9.95 1.91 5.67
C ASP A 39 -10.14 3.40 5.97
N VAL A 40 -9.87 3.83 7.21
CA VAL A 40 -9.98 5.24 7.61
C VAL A 40 -8.68 5.98 7.24
N PRO A 41 -8.76 7.02 6.39
CA PRO A 41 -7.60 7.83 6.05
C PRO A 41 -7.17 8.70 7.23
N VAL A 42 -5.87 8.76 7.48
CA VAL A 42 -5.29 9.68 8.45
C VAL A 42 -5.12 11.04 7.79
N THR A 43 -5.90 12.01 8.26
CA THR A 43 -5.85 13.39 7.76
C THR A 43 -4.88 14.25 8.57
N ARG A 44 -4.54 15.43 8.04
CA ARG A 44 -3.69 16.42 8.74
C ARG A 44 -4.22 16.79 10.12
N PHE A 45 -5.54 16.76 10.28
CA PHE A 45 -6.21 17.02 11.55
C PHE A 45 -5.85 16.00 12.64
N HIS A 46 -5.69 14.73 12.28
CA HIS A 46 -5.30 13.70 13.24
C HIS A 46 -3.87 13.92 13.74
N ILE A 47 -2.94 14.25 12.83
CA ILE A 47 -1.54 14.50 13.20
C ILE A 47 -1.36 15.85 13.89
N GLY A 48 -2.05 16.89 13.43
CA GLY A 48 -1.98 18.22 14.03
C GLY A 48 -2.55 18.30 15.45
N ARG A 49 -3.30 17.28 15.89
CA ARG A 49 -3.79 17.15 17.27
C ARG A 49 -2.79 16.48 18.22
N LEU A 50 -1.72 15.89 17.70
CA LEU A 50 -0.67 15.30 18.53
C LEU A 50 0.15 16.42 19.18
N ARG A 51 0.33 16.32 20.49
CA ARG A 51 1.24 17.17 21.27
C ARG A 51 2.69 16.74 21.05
N SER A 52 3.63 17.58 21.47
CA SER A 52 5.05 17.19 21.49
C SER A 52 5.24 15.92 22.31
N GLY A 53 6.06 14.99 21.82
CA GLY A 53 6.27 13.68 22.43
C GLY A 53 5.24 12.61 22.02
N GLN A 54 4.02 13.00 21.64
CA GLN A 54 2.99 12.03 21.24
C GLN A 54 3.26 11.45 19.85
N ARG A 55 2.95 10.16 19.68
CA ARG A 55 3.20 9.39 18.46
C ARG A 55 1.95 8.68 17.96
N MET A 56 1.93 8.38 16.67
CA MET A 56 0.88 7.58 16.05
C MET A 56 1.51 6.60 15.03
N ASN A 57 0.97 5.39 14.94
CA ASN A 57 1.47 4.33 14.06
C ASN A 57 1.14 4.52 12.56
N ARG A 58 0.72 5.72 12.12
CA ARG A 58 0.21 5.98 10.77
C ARG A 58 0.77 7.28 10.21
N PHE A 59 1.20 7.25 8.94
CA PHE A 59 1.65 8.41 8.19
C PHE A 59 0.55 8.96 7.27
N LEU A 60 0.48 10.29 7.12
CA LEU A 60 -0.57 11.02 6.35
C LEU A 60 -0.79 10.54 4.92
N THR A 61 0.28 10.14 4.25
CA THR A 61 0.24 9.87 2.81
C THR A 61 0.16 8.38 2.50
N MET A 62 0.41 7.51 3.49
CA MET A 62 0.52 6.07 3.25
C MET A 62 -0.77 5.45 2.73
N GLN A 63 -1.94 5.91 3.20
CA GLN A 63 -3.22 5.40 2.70
C GLN A 63 -3.48 5.70 1.21
N TYR A 64 -2.74 6.65 0.62
CA TYR A 64 -2.84 7.00 -0.79
C TYR A 64 -1.69 6.41 -1.60
N GLN A 65 -0.49 6.37 -1.03
CA GLN A 65 0.69 5.90 -1.75
C GLN A 65 0.79 4.36 -1.82
N ALA A 66 0.38 3.66 -0.78
CA ALA A 66 0.50 2.19 -0.68
C ALA A 66 -0.68 1.43 -1.32
N ARG A 67 -1.63 2.14 -1.94
CA ARG A 67 -2.73 1.49 -2.69
C ARG A 67 -2.20 1.00 -4.03
N LYS A 68 -2.68 -0.16 -4.50
CA LYS A 68 -2.19 -0.82 -5.72
C LYS A 68 -2.10 0.12 -6.92
N ASN A 69 -3.14 0.91 -7.17
CA ASN A 69 -3.19 1.82 -8.32
C ASN A 69 -2.13 2.94 -8.26
N PRO A 70 -2.10 3.82 -7.24
CA PRO A 70 -1.02 4.81 -7.09
C PRO A 70 0.37 4.20 -7.02
N LEU A 71 0.53 3.05 -6.37
CA LEU A 71 1.82 2.36 -6.25
C LEU A 71 2.31 1.88 -7.62
N ALA A 72 1.45 1.20 -8.39
CA ALA A 72 1.78 0.74 -9.74
C ALA A 72 2.19 1.90 -10.65
N LYS A 73 1.48 3.04 -10.59
CA LYS A 73 1.83 4.24 -11.37
C LYS A 73 3.24 4.74 -11.04
N LYS A 74 3.59 4.79 -9.74
CA LYS A 74 4.91 5.26 -9.29
C LYS A 74 6.02 4.27 -9.65
N LEU A 75 5.81 2.98 -9.40
CA LEU A 75 6.79 1.94 -9.70
C LEU A 75 7.04 1.81 -11.20
N ASN A 76 6.00 1.90 -12.04
CA ASN A 76 6.19 1.93 -13.49
C ASN A 76 7.03 3.14 -13.94
N ARG A 77 6.85 4.31 -13.32
CA ARG A 77 7.67 5.50 -13.61
C ARG A 77 9.13 5.29 -13.17
N LEU A 78 9.32 4.73 -11.98
CA LEU A 78 10.66 4.46 -11.44
C LEU A 78 11.39 3.38 -12.26
N ALA A 79 10.72 2.31 -12.66
CA ALA A 79 11.26 1.29 -13.55
C ALA A 79 11.63 1.83 -14.94
N GLY A 80 10.93 2.87 -15.43
CA GLY A 80 11.33 3.55 -16.67
C GLY A 80 12.60 4.39 -16.53
N LEU A 81 12.86 4.96 -15.35
CA LEU A 81 14.05 5.77 -15.08
C LEU A 81 15.26 4.93 -14.65
N PHE A 82 15.01 3.87 -13.88
CA PHE A 82 16.01 3.02 -13.22
C PHE A 82 15.66 1.54 -13.45
N PRO A 83 15.80 1.03 -14.69
CA PRO A 83 15.33 -0.31 -15.04
C PRO A 83 16.06 -1.44 -14.30
N GLN A 84 17.33 -1.26 -13.96
CA GLN A 84 18.12 -2.26 -13.24
C GLN A 84 17.69 -2.35 -11.77
N ASP A 85 17.53 -1.21 -11.10
CA ASP A 85 17.18 -1.14 -9.68
C ASP A 85 15.72 -1.56 -9.41
N TYR A 86 14.84 -1.42 -10.40
CA TYR A 86 13.41 -1.72 -10.28
C TYR A 86 12.98 -2.95 -11.09
N ALA A 87 13.92 -3.82 -11.48
CA ALA A 87 13.63 -5.08 -12.17
C ALA A 87 12.78 -6.06 -11.34
N PHE A 88 12.69 -5.85 -10.02
CA PHE A 88 11.84 -6.64 -9.13
C PHE A 88 10.34 -6.36 -9.30
N HIS A 89 9.97 -5.20 -9.86
CA HIS A 89 8.56 -4.79 -9.97
C HIS A 89 7.93 -5.38 -11.24
N PRO A 90 6.87 -6.21 -11.12
CA PRO A 90 6.20 -6.74 -12.28
C PRO A 90 5.46 -5.62 -13.04
N GLN A 91 5.55 -5.66 -14.37
CA GLN A 91 4.82 -4.71 -15.21
C GLN A 91 3.32 -4.77 -14.89
N SER A 92 2.78 -3.63 -14.47
CA SER A 92 1.43 -3.52 -13.93
C SER A 92 0.64 -2.48 -14.70
N TRP A 93 -0.66 -2.69 -14.88
CA TRP A 93 -1.55 -1.74 -15.58
C TRP A 93 -2.79 -1.46 -14.76
N ARG A 94 -3.20 -0.20 -14.74
CA ARG A 94 -4.38 0.30 -14.03
C ARG A 94 -5.56 0.38 -14.97
N PHE A 95 -6.56 -0.45 -14.74
CA PHE A 95 -7.79 -0.45 -15.54
C PHE A 95 -8.79 0.57 -14.98
N PRO A 96 -9.56 1.28 -15.83
CA PRO A 96 -9.57 1.21 -17.29
C PRO A 96 -8.50 2.08 -17.98
N ALA A 97 -7.83 2.96 -17.24
CA ALA A 97 -6.97 4.02 -17.79
C ALA A 97 -5.82 3.54 -18.69
N GLU A 98 -5.26 2.36 -18.44
CA GLU A 98 -4.05 1.84 -19.11
C GLU A 98 -4.34 0.62 -20.01
N VAL A 99 -5.62 0.34 -20.33
CA VAL A 99 -6.00 -0.80 -21.18
C VAL A 99 -5.33 -0.77 -22.55
N GLY A 100 -5.17 0.42 -23.15
CA GLY A 100 -4.50 0.57 -24.45
C GLY A 100 -3.01 0.23 -24.38
N ALA A 101 -2.33 0.61 -23.30
CA ALA A 101 -0.93 0.27 -23.07
C ALA A 101 -0.76 -1.23 -22.83
N TRP A 102 -1.65 -1.85 -22.04
CA TRP A 102 -1.68 -3.29 -21.84
C TRP A 102 -1.90 -4.04 -23.16
N ARG A 103 -2.89 -3.66 -23.97
CA ARG A 103 -3.15 -4.29 -25.29
C ARG A 103 -1.93 -4.24 -26.20
N ARG A 104 -1.20 -3.13 -26.22
CA ARG A 104 0.05 -3.01 -27.00
C ARG A 104 1.13 -3.96 -26.49
N GLN A 105 1.33 -4.06 -25.17
CA GLN A 105 2.30 -4.99 -24.60
C GLN A 105 1.90 -6.45 -24.88
N ALA A 106 0.64 -6.80 -24.64
CA ALA A 106 0.14 -8.15 -24.87
C ALA A 106 0.38 -8.59 -26.33
N ARG A 107 0.07 -7.72 -27.30
CA ARG A 107 0.37 -8.00 -28.72
C ARG A 107 1.86 -8.23 -28.97
N ARG A 108 2.76 -7.47 -28.35
CA ARG A 108 4.22 -7.65 -28.49
C ARG A 108 4.70 -8.97 -27.88
N CYS A 109 4.19 -9.33 -26.71
CA CYS A 109 4.59 -10.57 -26.03
C CYS A 109 4.01 -11.82 -26.69
N HIS A 110 2.86 -11.70 -27.37
CA HIS A 110 2.26 -12.79 -28.11
C HIS A 110 2.72 -12.86 -29.57
N ALA A 111 3.31 -11.79 -30.13
CA ALA A 111 3.90 -11.81 -31.47
C ALA A 111 5.27 -12.51 -31.42
N GLY A 112 5.37 -13.66 -32.09
CA GLY A 112 6.64 -14.29 -32.39
C GLY A 112 7.47 -13.46 -33.38
N PRO A 113 8.74 -13.81 -33.61
CA PRO A 113 9.64 -13.09 -34.52
C PRO A 113 9.08 -12.90 -35.94
N ASP A 114 8.18 -13.79 -36.37
CA ASP A 114 7.57 -13.80 -37.71
C ASP A 114 6.13 -13.24 -37.73
N GLY A 115 5.66 -12.64 -36.63
CA GLY A 115 4.30 -12.11 -36.50
C GLY A 115 3.22 -13.17 -36.21
N ARG A 116 3.58 -14.45 -36.09
CA ARG A 116 2.70 -15.54 -35.65
C ARG A 116 2.62 -15.62 -34.12
N PRO A 117 1.51 -16.10 -33.52
CA PRO A 117 1.41 -16.28 -32.07
C PRO A 117 2.51 -17.21 -31.54
N GLN A 118 3.27 -16.77 -30.53
CA GLN A 118 4.28 -17.62 -29.90
C GLN A 118 3.60 -18.63 -28.96
N GLU A 119 3.37 -19.86 -29.44
CA GLU A 119 2.69 -20.94 -28.70
C GLU A 119 3.55 -21.52 -27.56
N ASP A 120 4.87 -21.42 -27.67
CA ASP A 120 5.82 -22.15 -26.83
C ASP A 120 6.07 -21.52 -25.44
N ARG A 121 5.60 -20.28 -25.21
CA ARG A 121 5.70 -19.60 -23.90
C ARG A 121 4.43 -18.81 -23.58
N PRO A 122 3.47 -19.41 -22.85
CA PRO A 122 2.25 -18.71 -22.47
C PRO A 122 2.56 -17.54 -21.53
N VAL A 123 1.94 -16.39 -21.79
CA VAL A 123 2.04 -15.18 -20.95
C VAL A 123 0.85 -15.12 -20.01
N TYR A 124 1.11 -15.10 -18.71
CA TYR A 124 0.07 -15.04 -17.68
C TYR A 124 -0.12 -13.62 -17.14
N TYR A 125 -1.37 -13.27 -16.82
CA TYR A 125 -1.73 -12.01 -16.18
C TYR A 125 -2.55 -12.29 -14.93
N ILE A 126 -2.32 -11.49 -13.87
CA ILE A 126 -3.11 -11.59 -12.64
C ILE A 126 -3.97 -10.34 -12.51
N LEU A 127 -5.29 -10.53 -12.50
CA LEU A 127 -6.22 -9.45 -12.19
C LEU A 127 -6.31 -9.29 -10.67
N LYS A 128 -6.17 -8.05 -10.21
CA LYS A 128 -6.30 -7.69 -8.79
C LYS A 128 -7.47 -6.73 -8.63
N PRO A 129 -8.24 -6.83 -7.54
CA PRO A 129 -9.23 -5.82 -7.17
C PRO A 129 -8.55 -4.52 -6.71
#